data_AF-A0A519NMY3-F1
#
_entry.id   AF-A0A519NMY3-F1
#
_cell.length_a   1.000
_cell.length_b   1.000
_cell.length_c   1.000
_cell.angle_alpha   90.00
_cell.angle_beta   90.00
_cell.angle_gamma   90.00
#
_symmetry.space_group_name_H-M   'P 1'
#
loop_
_entity.id
_entity.type
_entity.pdbx_description
1 polymer ?
#
loop_
_entity_poly.entity_id
_entity_poly.type
_entity_poly.pdbx_seq_one_letter_code
_entity_poly.pdbx_strand_id
1 'polypeptide(L)'
;MKKAVLFALALSGILFTSCKQEKEKPKVIYEEAKTPKGAAKKSDSTQIKVADLPVLMDGTKYLIHPVGDIRIYEDSNKSYGSTRTNSTVSYAISNYNRFEITGYFENLKFQHVDSTALRPLTDKKIQIQTATFLNTISERSKKQILVYTIVDADTNRDGKVDSNDIRSLYVSDTAGRNFMKVSQDMQELIDWNIIEAQNRLYFRTIEDINKNGAFDKNDAVHYNYVDLLSADWKVSEYEPVE
;
A
#
# COMPACT_ATOMS: atom_id res chain seq x y z
N MET A 1 -52.40 -44.92 -17.24
CA MET A 1 -51.22 -44.08 -17.54
C MET A 1 -51.59 -42.60 -17.60
N LYS A 2 -51.92 -41.95 -16.47
CA LYS A 2 -52.16 -40.47 -16.40
C LYS A 2 -51.76 -39.82 -15.07
N LYS A 3 -51.17 -40.57 -14.13
CA LYS A 3 -50.76 -40.05 -12.80
C LYS A 3 -49.24 -40.03 -12.56
N ALA A 4 -48.45 -40.57 -13.47
CA ALA A 4 -46.98 -40.57 -13.37
C ALA A 4 -46.31 -39.34 -14.02
N VAL A 5 -47.06 -38.55 -14.81
CA VAL A 5 -46.51 -37.34 -15.47
C VAL A 5 -46.56 -36.12 -14.55
N LEU A 6 -47.38 -36.14 -13.50
CA LEU A 6 -47.51 -35.02 -12.55
C LEU A 6 -46.40 -34.97 -11.50
N PHE A 7 -45.59 -36.02 -11.35
CA PHE A 7 -44.42 -36.00 -10.45
C PHE A 7 -43.11 -35.64 -11.14
N ALA A 8 -43.07 -35.63 -12.48
CA ALA A 8 -41.89 -35.20 -13.23
C ALA A 8 -41.77 -33.67 -13.38
N LEU A 9 -42.83 -32.92 -13.05
CA LEU A 9 -42.86 -31.45 -13.10
C LEU A 9 -42.50 -30.79 -11.76
N ALA A 10 -42.31 -31.57 -10.69
CA ALA A 10 -41.96 -31.06 -9.36
C ALA A 10 -40.44 -30.96 -9.13
N LEU A 11 -39.60 -31.31 -10.12
CA LEU A 11 -38.14 -31.42 -9.95
C LEU A 11 -37.32 -30.38 -10.75
N SER A 12 -37.97 -29.37 -11.35
CA SER A 12 -37.27 -28.40 -12.22
C SER A 12 -37.32 -26.95 -11.73
N GLY A 13 -37.74 -26.69 -10.49
CA GLY A 13 -37.81 -25.35 -9.94
C GLY A 13 -36.86 -25.20 -8.76
N ILE A 14 -35.99 -24.18 -8.82
CA ILE A 14 -35.16 -23.65 -7.73
C ILE A 14 -33.75 -24.28 -7.64
N LEU A 15 -33.00 -24.16 -8.73
CA LEU A 15 -31.55 -23.95 -8.67
C LEU A 15 -31.23 -22.62 -9.38
N PHE A 16 -31.84 -21.53 -8.91
CA PHE A 16 -31.26 -20.21 -9.10
C PHE A 16 -30.32 -19.97 -7.92
N THR A 17 -29.11 -20.49 -8.06
CA THR A 17 -27.95 -20.03 -7.32
C THR A 17 -27.87 -18.52 -7.49
N SER A 18 -28.39 -17.80 -6.49
CA SER A 18 -28.11 -16.39 -6.30
C SER A 18 -26.62 -16.28 -5.94
N CYS A 19 -25.75 -16.38 -6.96
CA CYS A 19 -24.45 -15.73 -6.92
C CYS A 19 -24.76 -14.23 -6.77
N LYS A 20 -24.83 -13.75 -5.53
CA LYS A 20 -24.63 -12.33 -5.27
C LYS A 20 -23.22 -12.07 -5.77
N GLN A 21 -23.11 -11.45 -6.95
CA GLN A 21 -21.90 -10.74 -7.33
C GLN A 21 -21.63 -9.78 -6.17
N GLU A 22 -20.64 -10.14 -5.36
CA GLU A 22 -20.13 -9.28 -4.31
C GLU A 22 -19.61 -8.05 -5.05
N LYS A 23 -20.39 -6.96 -5.04
CA LYS A 23 -19.98 -5.71 -5.67
C LYS A 23 -18.66 -5.34 -5.01
N GLU A 24 -17.61 -5.21 -5.81
CA GLU A 24 -16.32 -4.73 -5.33
C GLU A 24 -16.56 -3.43 -4.57
N LYS A 25 -16.03 -3.37 -3.35
CA LYS A 25 -16.19 -2.17 -2.52
C LYS A 25 -15.46 -1.03 -3.22
N PRO A 26 -16.05 0.18 -3.26
CA PRO A 26 -15.40 1.31 -3.91
C PRO A 26 -14.09 1.62 -3.18
N LYS A 27 -13.05 1.91 -3.97
CA LYS A 27 -11.75 2.32 -3.46
C LYS A 27 -11.77 3.76 -2.95
N VAL A 28 -12.73 4.55 -3.42
CA VAL A 28 -12.88 5.97 -3.12
C VAL A 28 -14.34 6.34 -2.91
N ILE A 29 -14.63 7.17 -1.90
CA ILE A 29 -15.97 7.70 -1.65
C ILE A 29 -15.97 9.24 -1.68
N TYR A 30 -16.69 9.82 -2.65
CA TYR A 30 -16.78 11.27 -2.87
C TYR A 30 -17.89 11.97 -2.09
N GLU A 31 -19.03 11.31 -1.84
CA GLU A 31 -20.17 11.95 -1.16
C GLU A 31 -19.88 12.25 0.32
N GLU A 32 -20.46 13.33 0.86
CA GLU A 32 -20.73 13.45 2.30
C GLU A 32 -21.85 12.46 2.68
N ALA A 33 -21.54 11.17 2.70
CA ALA A 33 -22.51 10.19 3.16
C ALA A 33 -22.86 10.47 4.63
N LYS A 34 -24.14 10.76 4.88
CA LYS A 34 -24.75 10.77 6.22
C LYS A 34 -24.24 9.55 6.95
N THR A 35 -23.45 9.79 8.00
CA THR A 35 -22.79 8.76 8.79
C THR A 35 -23.82 7.68 9.14
N PRO A 36 -23.73 6.45 8.60
CA PRO A 36 -24.39 5.35 9.26
C PRO A 36 -23.73 5.32 10.65
N LYS A 37 -24.53 5.47 11.71
CA LYS A 37 -24.10 5.17 13.07
C LYS A 37 -23.77 3.66 13.14
N GLY A 38 -22.61 3.29 12.61
CA GLY A 38 -22.02 1.96 12.69
C GLY A 38 -21.15 1.93 13.93
N ALA A 39 -21.46 0.99 14.81
CA ALA A 39 -20.84 0.80 16.11
C ALA A 39 -19.31 0.95 16.07
N ALA A 40 -18.75 1.61 17.09
CA ALA A 40 -17.32 1.63 17.35
C ALA A 40 -16.74 0.21 17.17
N LYS A 41 -15.96 0.01 16.10
CA LYS A 41 -15.22 -1.22 15.86
C LYS A 41 -14.29 -1.40 17.07
N LYS A 42 -14.54 -2.44 17.86
CA LYS A 42 -13.66 -2.84 18.96
C LYS A 42 -12.24 -2.98 18.40
N SER A 43 -11.28 -2.33 19.04
CA SER A 43 -9.86 -2.50 18.68
C SER A 43 -9.50 -3.97 18.80
N ASP A 44 -9.02 -4.54 17.72
CA ASP A 44 -8.56 -5.91 17.65
C ASP A 44 -7.33 -6.07 18.55
N SER A 45 -7.49 -6.70 19.72
CA SER A 45 -6.46 -6.85 20.74
C SER A 45 -5.34 -7.83 20.34
N THR A 46 -5.38 -8.37 19.12
CA THR A 46 -4.41 -9.35 18.61
C THR A 46 -3.26 -8.74 17.81
N GLN A 47 -3.27 -7.41 17.59
CA GLN A 47 -2.24 -6.70 16.84
C GLN A 47 -1.13 -6.21 17.76
N ILE A 48 0.11 -6.60 17.45
CA ILE A 48 1.31 -6.16 18.16
C ILE A 48 2.21 -5.44 17.16
N LYS A 49 2.72 -4.27 17.55
CA LYS A 49 3.75 -3.53 16.79
C LYS A 49 5.09 -4.24 16.91
N VAL A 50 5.66 -4.58 15.77
CA VAL A 50 6.97 -5.23 15.66
C VAL A 50 7.85 -4.41 14.72
N ALA A 51 9.15 -4.46 14.96
CA ALA A 51 10.14 -3.92 14.04
C ALA A 51 11.02 -5.06 13.54
N ASP A 52 11.32 -5.06 12.25
CA ASP A 52 12.31 -5.97 11.67
C ASP A 52 13.73 -5.47 11.99
N LEU A 53 14.71 -6.36 11.80
CA LEU A 53 16.12 -5.99 11.87
C LEU A 53 16.44 -4.88 10.85
N PRO A 54 17.36 -3.96 11.18
CA PRO A 54 17.69 -2.86 10.29
C PRO A 54 18.32 -3.36 9.00
N VAL A 55 17.99 -2.68 7.90
CA VAL A 55 18.65 -2.85 6.61
C VAL A 55 19.49 -1.62 6.30
N LEU A 56 20.63 -1.85 5.66
CA LEU A 56 21.52 -0.80 5.15
C LEU A 56 21.54 -0.90 3.64
N MET A 57 21.08 0.15 2.96
CA MET A 57 21.21 0.27 1.51
C MET A 57 22.68 0.58 1.17
N ASP A 58 23.29 -0.21 0.28
CA ASP A 58 24.70 -0.01 -0.10
C ASP A 58 24.93 1.44 -0.55
N GLY A 59 26.02 2.05 -0.10
CA GLY A 59 26.38 3.43 -0.43
C GLY A 59 25.70 4.51 0.42
N THR A 60 24.84 4.13 1.37
CA THR A 60 24.21 5.06 2.32
C THR A 60 24.84 4.97 3.72
N LYS A 61 24.49 5.93 4.59
CA LYS A 61 24.92 5.95 6.01
C LYS A 61 23.74 5.83 6.98
N TYR A 62 22.60 5.35 6.50
CA TYR A 62 21.37 5.29 7.29
C TYR A 62 20.82 3.88 7.28
N LEU A 63 20.68 3.34 8.49
CA LEU A 63 19.93 2.12 8.76
C LEU A 63 18.43 2.45 8.69
N ILE A 64 17.69 1.61 7.97
CA ILE A 64 16.24 1.67 7.87
C ILE A 64 15.67 0.55 8.72
N HIS A 65 14.82 0.90 9.68
CA HIS A 65 14.12 -0.03 10.56
C HIS A 65 12.65 -0.07 10.17
N PRO A 66 12.19 -1.12 9.48
CA PRO A 66 10.78 -1.29 9.15
C PRO A 66 9.95 -1.53 10.41
N VAL A 67 8.82 -0.83 10.55
CA VAL A 67 7.91 -0.97 11.70
C VAL A 67 6.50 -1.23 11.18
N GLY A 68 5.84 -2.26 11.69
CA GLY A 68 4.49 -2.63 11.30
C GLY A 68 3.82 -3.54 12.32
N ASP A 69 2.54 -3.82 12.09
CA ASP A 69 1.76 -4.71 12.95
C ASP A 69 1.80 -6.15 12.47
N ILE A 70 1.91 -7.09 13.42
CA ILE A 70 1.72 -8.51 13.18
C ILE A 70 0.46 -8.94 13.90
N ARG A 71 -0.40 -9.69 13.21
CA ARG A 71 -1.52 -10.40 13.83
C ARG A 71 -1.03 -11.74 14.33
N ILE A 72 -1.08 -11.93 15.64
CA ILE A 72 -0.82 -13.22 16.26
C ILE A 72 -2.17 -13.89 16.48
N TYR A 73 -2.45 -14.94 15.70
CA TYR A 73 -3.61 -15.78 15.94
C TYR A 73 -3.25 -16.81 17.00
N GLU A 74 -3.94 -16.79 18.15
CA GLU A 74 -3.92 -17.90 19.09
C GLU A 74 -4.64 -19.08 18.45
N ASP A 75 -3.90 -20.07 17.99
CA ASP A 75 -4.47 -21.29 17.41
C ASP A 75 -5.13 -22.10 18.55
N SER A 76 -6.46 -21.98 18.70
CA SER A 76 -7.20 -22.51 19.84
C SER A 76 -7.55 -24.01 19.74
N ASN A 77 -6.96 -24.74 18.78
CA ASN A 77 -7.19 -26.18 18.63
C ASN A 77 -6.47 -26.99 19.73
N LYS A 78 -7.08 -27.01 20.92
CA LYS A 78 -6.69 -27.88 22.04
C LYS A 78 -7.01 -29.34 21.70
N SER A 79 -6.07 -30.04 21.05
CA SER A 79 -6.05 -31.50 21.06
C SER A 79 -5.20 -31.97 22.25
N TYR A 80 -5.80 -32.78 23.12
CA TYR A 80 -5.17 -33.34 24.31
C TYR A 80 -4.06 -34.33 23.89
N GLY A 81 -2.78 -33.94 24.02
CA GLY A 81 -1.64 -34.86 23.91
C GLY A 81 -0.53 -34.51 22.93
N SER A 82 -0.52 -33.34 22.28
CA SER A 82 0.63 -32.93 21.44
C SER A 82 1.61 -32.01 22.18
N THR A 83 2.90 -32.34 22.11
CA THR A 83 4.00 -31.51 22.57
C THR A 83 4.01 -30.19 21.78
N ARG A 84 4.10 -29.06 22.49
CA ARG A 84 4.08 -27.70 21.93
C ARG A 84 5.25 -27.46 20.96
N THR A 85 5.07 -27.72 19.67
CA THR A 85 5.81 -26.96 18.66
C THR A 85 4.96 -25.74 18.37
N ASN A 86 5.40 -24.56 18.85
CA ASN A 86 4.79 -23.27 18.54
C ASN A 86 4.50 -23.24 17.03
N SER A 87 3.22 -23.19 16.68
CA SER A 87 2.77 -22.90 15.33
C SER A 87 3.52 -21.64 14.84
N THR A 88 4.09 -21.75 13.65
CA THR A 88 5.10 -20.85 13.09
C THR A 88 4.55 -19.45 12.88
N VAL A 89 4.54 -18.61 13.92
CA VAL A 89 4.29 -17.17 13.79
C VAL A 89 5.48 -16.58 13.05
N SER A 90 5.28 -16.19 11.78
CA SER A 90 6.28 -15.44 11.03
C SER A 90 6.31 -14.01 11.57
N TYR A 91 7.45 -13.62 12.14
CA TYR A 91 7.67 -12.27 12.65
C TYR A 91 8.26 -11.31 11.61
N ALA A 92 8.64 -11.81 10.43
CA ALA A 92 9.15 -10.98 9.35
C ALA A 92 8.01 -10.17 8.73
N ILE A 93 8.16 -8.84 8.73
CA ILE A 93 7.19 -7.90 8.14
C ILE A 93 7.68 -7.29 6.83
N SER A 94 8.98 -7.42 6.55
CA SER A 94 9.65 -6.88 5.38
C SER A 94 10.26 -7.97 4.52
N ASN A 95 10.30 -7.71 3.22
CA ASN A 95 11.15 -8.40 2.27
C ASN A 95 12.14 -7.40 1.68
N TYR A 96 13.42 -7.71 1.80
CA TYR A 96 14.51 -6.86 1.37
C TYR A 96 15.20 -7.44 0.14
N ASN A 97 15.19 -6.66 -0.93
CA ASN A 97 16.11 -6.79 -2.05
C ASN A 97 17.18 -5.69 -1.93
N ARG A 98 18.32 -5.84 -2.63
CA ARG A 98 19.53 -5.02 -2.46
C ARG A 98 19.29 -3.50 -2.35
N PHE A 99 18.29 -2.97 -3.05
CA PHE A 99 17.95 -1.54 -3.03
C PHE A 99 16.46 -1.27 -2.79
N GLU A 100 15.72 -2.25 -2.30
CA GLU A 100 14.27 -2.12 -2.14
C GLU A 100 13.77 -2.89 -0.92
N ILE A 101 12.94 -2.24 -0.11
CA ILE A 101 12.20 -2.87 0.98
C ILE A 101 10.73 -2.90 0.56
N THR A 102 10.10 -4.06 0.68
CA THR A 102 8.67 -4.27 0.41
C THR A 102 7.98 -4.84 1.63
N GLY A 103 6.72 -4.45 1.88
CA GLY A 103 5.93 -4.94 3.00
C GLY A 103 4.66 -4.12 3.20
N TYR A 104 4.13 -4.14 4.41
CA TYR A 104 2.99 -3.29 4.81
C TYR A 104 3.36 -2.58 6.12
N PHE A 105 4.20 -1.55 6.01
CA PHE A 105 4.76 -0.87 7.18
C PHE A 105 3.87 0.28 7.62
N GLU A 106 3.69 0.42 8.92
CA GLU A 106 3.12 1.65 9.48
C GLU A 106 4.12 2.80 9.45
N ASN A 107 5.42 2.49 9.49
CA ASN A 107 6.48 3.48 9.42
C ASN A 107 7.84 2.87 9.03
N LEU A 108 8.77 3.72 8.62
CA LEU A 108 10.19 3.40 8.53
C LEU A 108 10.94 4.35 9.46
N LYS A 109 11.78 3.81 10.35
CA LYS A 109 12.66 4.64 11.19
C LYS A 109 14.08 4.67 10.63
N PHE A 110 14.68 5.85 10.66
CA PHE A 110 16.01 6.10 10.14
C PHE A 110 16.98 6.35 11.29
N GLN A 111 18.14 5.70 11.21
CA GLN A 111 19.23 5.85 12.17
C GLN A 111 20.53 6.00 11.40
N HIS A 112 21.26 7.09 11.64
CA HIS A 112 22.61 7.22 11.08
C HIS A 112 23.52 6.16 11.70
N VAL A 113 24.43 5.54 10.92
CA VAL A 113 25.31 4.45 11.38
C VAL A 113 26.17 4.82 12.60
N ASP A 114 26.55 6.09 12.72
CA ASP A 114 27.34 6.63 13.83
C ASP A 114 26.48 7.17 15.00
N SER A 115 25.17 6.90 15.01
CA SER A 115 24.23 7.44 16.00
C SER A 115 23.31 6.37 16.56
N THR A 116 22.85 6.55 17.79
CA THR A 116 21.76 5.75 18.40
C THR A 116 20.39 6.39 18.23
N ALA A 117 20.32 7.59 17.64
CA ALA A 117 19.07 8.31 17.45
C ALA A 117 18.26 7.69 16.31
N LEU A 118 17.02 7.32 16.61
CA LEU A 118 16.01 6.85 15.65
C LEU A 118 15.02 7.97 15.35
N ARG A 119 14.74 8.18 14.07
CA ARG A 119 13.75 9.18 13.62
C ARG A 119 12.68 8.50 12.76
N PRO A 120 11.39 8.67 13.05
CA PRO A 120 10.34 8.18 12.15
C PRO A 120 10.36 8.96 10.83
N LEU A 121 9.90 8.32 9.75
CA LEU A 121 9.70 8.97 8.44
C LEU A 121 8.64 10.09 8.55
N THR A 122 7.58 9.81 9.30
CA THR A 122 6.44 10.70 9.49
C THR A 122 5.70 10.36 10.78
N ASP A 123 4.98 11.34 11.34
CA ASP A 123 4.04 11.13 12.45
C ASP A 123 2.60 10.86 11.96
N LYS A 124 2.37 10.93 10.65
CA LYS A 124 1.06 10.64 10.04
C LYS A 124 0.79 9.14 10.01
N LYS A 125 -0.49 8.77 10.14
CA LYS A 125 -0.94 7.39 9.92
C LYS A 125 -0.89 7.09 8.41
N ILE A 126 0.00 6.20 8.02
CA ILE A 126 0.21 5.78 6.63
C ILE A 126 0.45 4.27 6.58
N GLN A 127 0.37 3.69 5.38
CA GLN A 127 0.87 2.35 5.08
C GLN A 127 1.89 2.44 3.95
N ILE A 128 3.15 2.10 4.23
CA ILE A 128 4.23 2.07 3.25
C ILE A 128 4.31 0.67 2.65
N GLN A 129 4.20 0.58 1.33
CA GLN A 129 4.26 -0.67 0.59
C GLN A 129 5.67 -0.96 0.08
N THR A 130 6.34 0.07 -0.43
CA THR A 130 7.70 -0.03 -0.95
C THR A 130 8.56 1.16 -0.54
N ALA A 131 9.86 0.93 -0.41
CA ALA A 131 10.89 1.96 -0.32
C ALA A 131 12.08 1.55 -1.17
N THR A 132 12.29 2.24 -2.29
CA THR A 132 13.31 1.91 -3.30
C THR A 132 14.40 2.98 -3.32
N PHE A 133 15.65 2.57 -3.12
CA PHE A 133 16.83 3.43 -3.21
C PHE A 133 17.32 3.54 -4.64
N LEU A 134 17.44 4.78 -5.14
CA LEU A 134 17.89 5.05 -6.51
C LEU A 134 19.42 4.99 -6.61
N ASN A 135 20.00 3.79 -6.49
CA ASN A 135 21.46 3.60 -6.43
C ASN A 135 22.20 4.22 -7.62
N THR A 136 21.78 3.96 -8.87
CA THR A 136 22.47 4.48 -10.06
C THR A 136 22.45 6.02 -10.12
N ILE A 137 21.33 6.63 -9.70
CA ILE A 137 21.23 8.09 -9.59
C ILE A 137 22.19 8.62 -8.52
N SER A 138 22.28 7.94 -7.38
CA SER A 138 23.21 8.26 -6.30
C SER A 138 24.67 8.17 -6.74
N GLU A 139 25.06 7.09 -7.42
CA GLU A 139 26.44 6.89 -7.87
C GLU A 139 26.90 8.01 -8.83
N ARG A 140 26.02 8.39 -9.77
CA ARG A 140 26.31 9.39 -10.82
C ARG A 140 26.20 10.83 -10.35
N SER A 141 25.17 11.16 -9.56
CA SER A 141 24.85 12.55 -9.19
C SER A 141 25.19 12.91 -7.75
N LYS A 142 25.51 11.92 -6.91
CA LYS A 142 25.67 12.03 -5.45
C LYS A 142 24.40 12.39 -4.69
N LYS A 143 23.24 12.51 -5.36
CA LYS A 143 21.95 12.64 -4.70
C LYS A 143 21.42 11.29 -4.26
N GLN A 144 21.22 11.13 -2.96
CA GLN A 144 20.70 9.90 -2.37
C GLN A 144 19.19 10.03 -2.15
N ILE A 145 18.41 9.33 -2.98
CA ILE A 145 16.95 9.48 -3.05
C ILE A 145 16.28 8.13 -2.80
N LEU A 146 15.23 8.14 -1.98
CA LEU A 146 14.29 7.04 -1.80
C LEU A 146 12.97 7.39 -2.49
N VAL A 147 12.37 6.42 -3.19
CA VAL A 147 11.03 6.48 -3.77
C VAL A 147 10.13 5.52 -3.01
N TYR A 148 8.91 5.93 -2.70
CA TYR A 148 7.98 5.14 -1.92
C TYR A 148 6.61 5.02 -2.59
N THR A 149 6.04 3.81 -2.56
CA THR A 149 4.61 3.61 -2.76
C THR A 149 3.91 3.55 -1.40
N ILE A 150 2.96 4.45 -1.15
CA ILE A 150 2.35 4.68 0.17
C ILE A 150 0.84 4.85 0.04
N VAL A 151 0.09 4.36 1.00
CA VAL A 151 -1.30 4.75 1.25
C VAL A 151 -1.32 5.75 2.41
N ASP A 152 -1.84 6.96 2.17
CA ASP A 152 -1.74 8.09 3.10
C ASP A 152 -3.09 8.62 3.62
N ALA A 153 -4.21 8.07 3.14
CA ALA A 153 -5.56 8.47 3.55
C ALA A 153 -6.54 7.29 3.51
N ASP A 154 -7.60 7.36 4.33
CA ASP A 154 -8.75 6.45 4.33
C ASP A 154 -9.75 6.92 3.26
N THR A 155 -9.52 6.54 2.00
CA THR A 155 -10.28 7.02 0.84
C THR A 155 -11.61 6.30 0.69
N ASN A 156 -11.70 5.07 1.19
CA ASN A 156 -12.94 4.29 1.20
C ASN A 156 -13.76 4.47 2.50
N ARG A 157 -13.25 5.24 3.47
CA ARG A 157 -13.90 5.61 4.75
C ARG A 157 -14.29 4.42 5.62
N ASP A 158 -13.50 3.35 5.62
CA ASP A 158 -13.77 2.16 6.43
C ASP A 158 -13.14 2.18 7.84
N GLY A 159 -12.42 3.27 8.14
CA GLY A 159 -11.70 3.55 9.39
C GLY A 159 -10.25 3.08 9.39
N LYS A 160 -9.74 2.52 8.29
CA LYS A 160 -8.37 2.04 8.13
C LYS A 160 -7.65 2.84 7.04
N VAL A 161 -6.33 2.75 7.06
CA VAL A 161 -5.47 3.29 5.99
C VAL A 161 -4.67 2.08 5.54
N ASP A 162 -5.14 1.41 4.50
CA ASP A 162 -4.56 0.16 4.03
C ASP A 162 -4.62 -0.01 2.51
N SER A 163 -4.23 -1.18 2.00
CA SER A 163 -4.14 -1.43 0.55
C SER A 163 -5.48 -1.32 -0.20
N ASN A 164 -6.61 -1.19 0.51
CA ASN A 164 -7.93 -0.92 -0.07
C ASN A 164 -8.18 0.56 -0.34
N ASP A 165 -7.24 1.44 0.01
CA ASP A 165 -7.28 2.88 -0.25
C ASP A 165 -6.30 3.28 -1.36
N ILE A 166 -6.35 4.55 -1.77
CA ILE A 166 -5.52 5.08 -2.85
C ILE A 166 -4.02 4.95 -2.56
N ARG A 167 -3.29 4.43 -3.55
CA ARG A 167 -1.81 4.44 -3.54
C ARG A 167 -1.29 5.74 -4.12
N SER A 168 -0.33 6.30 -3.40
CA SER A 168 0.38 7.54 -3.66
C SER A 168 1.88 7.28 -3.85
N LEU A 169 2.55 8.18 -4.58
CA LEU A 169 3.99 8.14 -4.79
C LEU A 169 4.65 9.26 -3.98
N TYR A 170 5.72 8.92 -3.27
CA TYR A 170 6.50 9.83 -2.44
C TYR A 170 7.99 9.73 -2.72
N VAL A 171 8.73 10.76 -2.34
CA VAL A 171 10.20 10.81 -2.38
C VAL A 171 10.77 11.39 -1.09
N SER A 172 12.00 11.01 -0.75
CA SER A 172 12.79 11.64 0.33
C SER A 172 14.29 11.45 0.12
N ASP A 173 15.11 12.04 0.99
CA ASP A 173 16.50 11.64 1.12
C ASP A 173 16.65 10.31 1.89
N THR A 174 17.85 9.75 1.92
CA THR A 174 18.15 8.47 2.62
C THR A 174 18.08 8.54 4.14
N ALA A 175 17.95 9.74 4.72
CA ALA A 175 17.69 9.94 6.13
C ALA A 175 16.18 10.06 6.45
N GLY A 176 15.31 9.91 5.45
CA GLY A 176 13.86 10.12 5.57
C GLY A 176 13.45 11.59 5.64
N ARG A 177 14.35 12.53 5.32
CA ARG A 177 14.06 13.98 5.34
C ARG A 177 13.59 14.44 3.97
N ASN A 178 12.95 15.61 3.94
CA ASN A 178 12.30 16.15 2.73
C ASN A 178 11.25 15.17 2.17
N PHE A 179 10.59 14.42 3.05
CA PHE A 179 9.57 13.46 2.67
C PHE A 179 8.36 14.15 2.04
N MET A 180 8.17 13.96 0.74
CA MET A 180 7.25 14.73 -0.10
C MET A 180 6.42 13.83 -1.00
N LYS A 181 5.11 14.12 -1.08
CA LYS A 181 4.19 13.48 -2.03
C LYS A 181 4.41 14.07 -3.43
N VAL A 182 4.51 13.21 -4.44
CA VAL A 182 4.62 13.63 -5.86
C VAL A 182 3.40 13.25 -6.69
N SER A 183 2.61 12.25 -6.29
CA SER A 183 1.32 11.99 -6.93
C SER A 183 0.25 12.98 -6.42
N GLN A 184 -0.74 13.29 -7.25
CA GLN A 184 -1.87 14.14 -6.82
C GLN A 184 -2.80 13.40 -5.86
N ASP A 185 -3.54 14.16 -5.06
CA ASP A 185 -4.60 13.62 -4.22
C ASP A 185 -5.75 13.08 -5.07
N MET A 186 -6.44 12.06 -4.57
CA MET A 186 -7.58 11.42 -5.25
C MET A 186 -7.25 10.77 -6.61
N GLN A 187 -5.97 10.60 -6.93
CA GLN A 187 -5.53 9.83 -8.10
C GLN A 187 -4.73 8.60 -7.67
N GLU A 188 -5.09 7.44 -8.20
CA GLU A 188 -4.42 6.17 -7.91
C GLU A 188 -3.13 6.03 -8.72
N LEU A 189 -2.02 5.76 -8.04
CA LEU A 189 -0.77 5.35 -8.68
C LEU A 189 -0.96 4.04 -9.45
N ILE A 190 -0.75 4.09 -10.76
CA ILE A 190 -0.72 2.92 -11.64
C ILE A 190 0.66 2.27 -11.56
N ASP A 191 1.69 3.01 -11.95
CA ASP A 191 3.09 2.58 -11.95
C ASP A 191 4.06 3.76 -11.99
N TRP A 192 5.35 3.45 -11.85
CA TRP A 192 6.44 4.40 -12.00
C TRP A 192 7.70 3.72 -12.54
N ASN A 193 8.59 4.50 -13.14
CA ASN A 193 9.87 4.05 -13.70
C ASN A 193 10.91 5.18 -13.66
N ILE A 194 12.20 4.82 -13.63
CA ILE A 194 13.31 5.78 -13.71
C ILE A 194 13.96 5.73 -15.09
N ILE A 195 14.12 6.90 -15.70
CA ILE A 195 14.98 7.07 -16.88
C ILE A 195 16.28 7.72 -16.43
N GLU A 196 17.26 6.87 -16.12
CA GLU A 196 18.55 7.29 -15.53
C GLU A 196 19.33 8.27 -16.42
N ALA A 197 19.25 8.11 -17.74
CA ALA A 197 19.90 9.00 -18.71
C ALA A 197 19.44 10.46 -18.55
N GLN A 198 18.19 10.68 -18.10
CA GLN A 198 17.61 12.00 -17.89
C GLN A 198 17.52 12.37 -16.40
N ASN A 199 17.86 11.45 -15.48
CA ASN A 199 17.62 11.57 -14.05
C ASN A 199 16.15 11.89 -13.71
N ARG A 200 15.22 11.24 -14.40
CA ARG A 200 13.79 11.49 -14.24
C ARG A 200 13.07 10.28 -13.68
N LEU A 201 12.20 10.53 -12.70
CA LEU A 201 11.18 9.60 -12.24
C LEU A 201 9.91 9.88 -13.03
N TYR A 202 9.50 8.92 -13.85
CA TYR A 202 8.23 8.94 -14.57
C TYR A 202 7.19 8.12 -13.81
N PHE A 203 5.94 8.56 -13.82
CA PHE A 203 4.86 7.82 -13.19
C PHE A 203 3.52 8.13 -13.84
N ARG A 204 2.57 7.21 -13.66
CA ARG A 204 1.20 7.36 -14.15
C ARG A 204 0.22 7.25 -13.00
N THR A 205 -0.80 8.09 -13.04
CA THR A 205 -1.92 8.05 -12.10
C THR A 205 -3.24 7.96 -12.87
N ILE A 206 -4.29 7.47 -12.22
CA ILE A 206 -5.65 7.43 -12.76
C ILE A 206 -6.61 8.21 -11.87
N GLU A 207 -7.42 9.08 -12.47
CA GLU A 207 -8.43 9.90 -11.81
C GLU A 207 -9.83 9.40 -12.18
N ASP A 208 -10.63 9.05 -11.17
CA ASP A 208 -12.04 8.69 -11.34
C ASP A 208 -12.89 9.93 -11.64
N ILE A 209 -12.90 10.33 -12.91
CA ILE A 209 -13.59 11.53 -13.43
C ILE A 209 -15.10 11.41 -13.26
N ASN A 210 -15.63 10.19 -13.44
CA ASN A 210 -17.06 9.94 -13.37
C ASN A 210 -17.56 9.77 -11.91
N LYS A 211 -16.64 9.70 -10.95
CA LYS A 211 -16.84 9.66 -9.49
C LYS A 211 -17.68 8.47 -9.03
N ASN A 212 -17.53 7.32 -9.69
CA ASN A 212 -18.23 6.09 -9.32
C ASN A 212 -17.54 5.29 -8.20
N GLY A 213 -16.33 5.69 -7.79
CA GLY A 213 -15.54 5.07 -6.74
C GLY A 213 -14.69 3.88 -7.20
N ALA A 214 -14.66 3.62 -8.51
CA ALA A 214 -13.82 2.62 -9.17
C ALA A 214 -12.90 3.33 -10.18
N PHE A 215 -11.71 2.78 -10.39
CA PHE A 215 -10.78 3.24 -11.41
C PHE A 215 -10.87 2.30 -12.61
N ASP A 216 -11.51 2.76 -13.68
CA ASP A 216 -11.84 1.95 -14.85
C ASP A 216 -11.54 2.65 -16.19
N LYS A 217 -11.99 2.06 -17.30
CA LYS A 217 -11.72 2.56 -18.66
C LYS A 217 -12.38 3.91 -18.99
N ASN A 218 -13.32 4.37 -18.17
CA ASN A 218 -14.03 5.64 -18.35
C ASN A 218 -13.33 6.80 -17.61
N ASP A 219 -12.17 6.53 -17.02
CA ASP A 219 -11.39 7.45 -16.19
C ASP A 219 -10.13 7.94 -16.91
N ALA A 220 -9.57 9.06 -16.44
CA ALA A 220 -8.40 9.66 -17.09
C ALA A 220 -7.10 9.15 -16.50
N VAL A 221 -6.16 8.84 -17.38
CA VAL A 221 -4.77 8.54 -17.02
C VAL A 221 -3.94 9.80 -17.20
N HIS A 222 -3.22 10.18 -16.15
CA HIS A 222 -2.28 11.30 -16.15
C HIS A 222 -0.86 10.78 -16.21
N TYR A 223 -0.03 11.43 -17.03
CA TYR A 223 1.36 11.06 -17.22
C TYR A 223 2.25 12.16 -16.67
N ASN A 224 3.12 11.78 -15.73
CA ASN A 224 3.89 12.74 -14.96
C ASN A 224 5.37 12.35 -14.94
N TYR A 225 6.23 13.35 -14.72
CA TYR A 225 7.62 13.12 -14.36
C TYR A 225 8.13 14.14 -13.35
N VAL A 226 9.19 13.75 -12.64
CA VAL A 226 9.95 14.59 -11.71
C VAL A 226 11.42 14.54 -12.12
N ASP A 227 12.05 15.72 -12.23
CA ASP A 227 13.51 15.82 -12.31
C ASP A 227 14.11 15.57 -10.92
N LEU A 228 14.82 14.45 -10.76
CA LEU A 228 15.41 14.03 -9.49
C LEU A 228 16.57 14.93 -9.05
N LEU A 229 17.16 15.68 -9.99
CA LEU A 229 18.24 16.63 -9.71
C LEU A 229 17.74 18.04 -9.38
N SER A 230 16.46 18.32 -9.57
CA SER A 230 15.84 19.55 -9.06
C SER A 230 15.91 19.60 -7.52
N ALA A 231 15.84 20.80 -6.96
CA ALA A 231 15.89 21.00 -5.50
C ALA A 231 14.53 20.76 -4.84
N ASP A 232 13.45 20.94 -5.59
CA ASP A 232 12.06 20.93 -5.14
C ASP A 232 11.27 19.71 -5.62
N TRP A 233 11.85 18.86 -6.48
CA TRP A 233 11.19 17.68 -7.05
C TRP A 233 9.83 18.02 -7.66
N LYS A 234 9.77 19.15 -8.36
CA LYS A 234 8.55 19.62 -9.01
C LYS A 234 8.06 18.61 -10.05
N VAL A 235 6.76 18.32 -9.97
CA VAL A 235 6.05 17.44 -10.91
C VAL A 235 5.73 18.21 -12.18
N SER A 236 5.95 17.55 -13.32
CA SER A 236 5.58 18.04 -14.66
C SER A 236 4.70 17.01 -15.35
N GLU A 237 3.55 17.46 -15.85
CA GLU A 237 2.64 16.64 -16.66
C GLU A 237 3.06 16.66 -18.13
N TYR A 238 2.75 15.59 -18.85
CA TYR A 238 2.96 15.48 -20.29
C TYR A 238 1.89 14.59 -20.93
N GLU A 239 1.73 14.68 -22.25
CA GLU A 239 0.71 13.94 -23.00
C GLU A 239 1.38 13.05 -24.04
N PRO A 240 1.57 11.75 -23.76
CA PRO A 240 2.15 10.81 -24.72
C PRO A 240 1.12 10.16 -25.65
N VAL A 241 -0.18 10.41 -25.43
CA VAL A 241 -1.29 9.90 -26.21
C VAL A 241 -2.03 11.10 -26.79
N GLU A 242 -2.20 11.12 -28.12
CA GLU A 242 -3.04 12.08 -28.85
C GLU A 242 -4.49 11.61 -28.96
#